data_AF-A0A9P5JQ90-F1
#
_entry.id   AF-A0A9P5JQ90-F1
#
_cell.length_a   1.000
_cell.length_b   1.000
_cell.length_c   1.000
_cell.angle_alpha   90.00
_cell.angle_beta   90.00
_cell.angle_gamma   90.00
#
_symmetry.space_group_name_H-M   'P 1'
#
loop_
_entity.id
_entity.type
_entity.pdbx_description
1 polymer ?
#
loop_
_entity_poly.entity_id
_entity_poly.type
_entity_poly.pdbx_seq_one_letter_code
_entity_poly.pdbx_strand_id
1 'polypeptide(L)'
;RRLVQFWRRQKGQEIQLSFRAIHPDQYIEGTNVVSCIYFEKRKEYYITSVDLIALLESLIGIKFVTAEKNRIRRNLEGFKPETMSRLKSDVKCQEFFFLIMGLDTPRPRHIEKDIKVFKWTLVHQAMLKVLGKYVCTSSRSSQKLLLTRPIILVICCVSRSPGECQCHG
;
A
#
# COMPACT_ATOMS: atom_id res chain seq x y z
N ARG A 1 -6.28 -9.07 -11.30
CA ARG A 1 -5.85 -7.99 -10.37
C ARG A 1 -6.35 -6.64 -10.88
N ARG A 2 -6.51 -5.64 -10.02
CA ARG A 2 -6.72 -4.24 -10.43
C ARG A 2 -5.50 -3.42 -10.03
N LEU A 3 -5.00 -2.56 -10.92
CA LEU A 3 -3.95 -1.60 -10.57
C LEU A 3 -4.62 -0.33 -10.04
N VAL A 4 -4.14 0.18 -8.90
CA VAL A 4 -4.68 1.40 -8.29
C VAL A 4 -3.59 2.44 -8.24
N GLN A 5 -3.78 3.54 -8.95
CA GLN A 5 -2.85 4.66 -8.99
C GLN A 5 -3.25 5.70 -7.95
N PHE A 6 -2.26 6.26 -7.27
CA PHE A 6 -2.41 7.23 -6.20
C PHE A 6 -1.73 8.56 -6.55
N TRP A 7 -2.39 9.66 -6.19
CA TRP A 7 -1.87 11.02 -6.28
C TRP A 7 -1.92 11.67 -4.92
N ARG A 8 -0.84 12.35 -4.58
CA ARG A 8 -0.71 13.11 -3.35
C ARG A 8 -0.81 14.59 -3.65
N ARG A 9 -1.60 15.32 -2.87
CA ARG A 9 -1.55 16.78 -2.73
C ARG A 9 -1.40 17.12 -1.26
N GLN A 10 -0.60 18.12 -0.95
CA GLN A 10 -0.43 18.58 0.43
C GLN A 10 -0.86 20.05 0.52
N LYS A 11 -1.73 20.35 1.48
CA LYS A 11 -2.14 21.72 1.83
C LYS A 11 -1.90 21.93 3.32
N GLY A 12 -0.78 22.57 3.66
CA GLY A 12 -0.35 22.70 5.05
C GLY A 12 -0.07 21.32 5.69
N GLN A 13 -0.87 20.97 6.70
CA GLN A 13 -0.79 19.69 7.44
C GLN A 13 -1.75 18.62 6.90
N GLU A 14 -2.59 18.98 5.93
CA GLU A 14 -3.50 18.05 5.28
C GLU A 14 -2.81 17.42 4.07
N ILE A 15 -2.81 16.08 4.03
CA ILE A 15 -2.43 15.30 2.87
C ILE A 15 -3.71 14.76 2.24
N GLN A 16 -4.00 15.24 1.04
CA GLN A 16 -5.06 14.72 0.20
C GLN A 16 -4.48 13.62 -0.68
N LEU A 17 -4.96 12.41 -0.49
CA LEU A 17 -4.65 11.24 -1.30
C LEU A 17 -5.82 10.97 -2.24
N SER A 18 -5.61 11.19 -3.52
CA SER A 18 -6.55 10.81 -4.56
C SER A 18 -6.16 9.46 -5.16
N PHE A 19 -7.11 8.63 -5.54
CA PHE A 19 -6.80 7.36 -6.20
C PHE A 19 -7.83 6.98 -7.27
N ARG A 20 -7.40 6.15 -8.22
CA ARG A 20 -8.28 5.54 -9.23
C ARG A 20 -7.75 4.18 -9.66
N ALA A 21 -8.65 3.30 -10.10
CA ALA A 21 -8.26 2.09 -10.80
C ALA A 21 -7.75 2.45 -12.21
N ILE A 22 -6.68 1.80 -12.67
CA ILE A 22 -6.11 1.98 -14.01
C ILE A 22 -5.99 0.64 -14.73
N HIS A 23 -6.07 0.67 -16.05
CA HIS A 23 -5.73 -0.48 -16.88
C HIS A 23 -4.20 -0.71 -16.88
N PRO A 24 -3.70 -1.95 -17.01
CA PRO A 24 -2.27 -2.22 -17.18
C PRO A 24 -1.59 -1.36 -18.25
N ASP A 25 -2.25 -1.10 -19.38
CA ASP A 25 -1.67 -0.28 -20.46
C ASP A 25 -1.55 1.22 -20.10
N GLN A 26 -2.22 1.67 -19.04
CA GLN A 26 -2.11 3.02 -18.50
C GLN A 26 -1.01 3.13 -17.43
N TYR A 27 -0.35 2.01 -17.10
CA TYR A 27 0.74 1.99 -16.14
C TYR A 27 1.95 2.73 -16.70
N ILE A 28 2.41 3.73 -15.96
CA ILE A 28 3.62 4.48 -16.27
C ILE A 28 4.63 4.18 -15.17
N GLU A 29 5.83 3.75 -15.55
CA GLU A 29 6.91 3.47 -14.60
C GLU A 29 7.25 4.72 -13.77
N GLY A 30 7.54 4.53 -12.48
CA GLY A 30 7.80 5.63 -11.54
C GLY A 30 6.55 6.30 -10.97
N THR A 31 5.35 5.97 -11.45
CA THR A 31 4.11 6.42 -10.80
C THR A 31 3.74 5.57 -9.57
N ASN A 32 3.00 6.16 -8.64
CA ASN A 32 2.59 5.48 -7.40
C ASN A 32 1.39 4.56 -7.69
N VAL A 33 1.67 3.30 -8.00
CA VAL A 33 0.66 2.29 -8.32
C VAL A 33 0.86 1.07 -7.44
N VAL A 34 -0.24 0.53 -6.92
CA VAL A 34 -0.25 -0.72 -6.13
C VAL A 34 -1.20 -1.74 -6.75
N SER A 35 -0.99 -3.02 -6.44
CA SER A 35 -1.89 -4.08 -6.86
C SER A 35 -2.99 -4.32 -5.82
N CYS A 36 -4.25 -4.19 -6.24
CA CYS A 36 -5.40 -4.72 -5.54
C CYS A 36 -5.70 -6.14 -6.08
N ILE A 37 -5.43 -7.14 -5.27
CA ILE A 37 -5.39 -8.54 -5.68
C ILE A 37 -6.61 -9.26 -5.11
N TYR A 38 -7.53 -9.65 -5.98
CA TYR A 38 -8.67 -10.48 -5.59
C TYR A 38 -8.21 -11.94 -5.44
N PHE A 39 -8.62 -12.59 -4.35
CA PHE A 39 -8.41 -14.01 -4.17
C PHE A 39 -9.75 -14.76 -4.11
N GLU A 40 -10.07 -15.47 -5.18
CA GLU A 40 -11.36 -16.13 -5.36
C GLU A 40 -11.70 -17.13 -4.24
N LYS A 41 -10.73 -17.96 -3.82
CA LYS A 41 -10.96 -18.97 -2.77
C LYS A 41 -11.37 -18.39 -1.42
N ARG A 42 -11.11 -17.10 -1.19
CA ARG A 42 -11.46 -16.37 0.02
C ARG A 42 -12.44 -15.23 -0.22
N LYS A 43 -12.81 -14.98 -1.48
CA LYS A 43 -13.72 -13.91 -1.92
C LYS A 43 -13.34 -12.54 -1.34
N GLU A 44 -12.05 -12.25 -1.27
CA GLU A 44 -11.51 -11.08 -0.56
C GLU A 44 -10.41 -10.40 -1.39
N TYR A 45 -10.23 -9.10 -1.18
CA TYR A 45 -9.16 -8.32 -1.81
C TYR A 45 -7.98 -8.14 -0.86
N TYR A 46 -6.77 -8.14 -1.43
CA TYR A 46 -5.52 -8.04 -0.70
C TYR A 46 -4.56 -7.04 -1.33
N ILE A 47 -3.68 -6.50 -0.49
CA ILE A 47 -2.48 -5.75 -0.89
C ILE A 47 -1.24 -6.45 -0.31
N THR A 48 -0.11 -6.39 -1.02
CA THR A 48 1.16 -6.90 -0.47
C THR A 48 1.78 -5.90 0.50
N SER A 49 2.58 -6.38 1.45
CA SER A 49 3.34 -5.51 2.36
C SER A 49 4.31 -4.57 1.62
N VAL A 50 4.83 -5.01 0.47
CA VAL A 50 5.74 -4.22 -0.37
C VAL A 50 4.97 -3.02 -0.95
N ASP A 51 3.80 -3.28 -1.53
CA ASP A 51 2.93 -2.25 -2.09
C ASP A 51 2.43 -1.27 -1.03
N LEU A 52 2.02 -1.77 0.14
CA LEU A 52 1.56 -0.93 1.24
C LEU A 52 2.66 0.01 1.76
N ILE A 53 3.90 -0.47 1.87
CA ILE A 53 5.05 0.36 2.27
C ILE A 53 5.39 1.37 1.17
N ALA A 54 5.35 0.98 -0.10
CA ALA A 54 5.58 1.90 -1.22
C ALA A 54 4.54 3.02 -1.25
N LEU A 55 3.27 2.71 -0.96
CA LEU A 55 2.20 3.69 -0.81
C LEU A 55 2.49 4.65 0.34
N LEU A 56 2.91 4.15 1.51
CA LEU A 56 3.31 4.99 2.64
C LEU A 56 4.50 5.91 2.32
N GLU A 57 5.52 5.42 1.61
CA GLU A 57 6.63 6.25 1.11
C GLU A 57 6.10 7.39 0.22
N SER A 58 5.18 7.07 -0.70
CA SER A 58 4.59 8.07 -1.59
C SER A 58 3.77 9.13 -0.84
N LEU A 59 3.09 8.73 0.24
CA LEU A 59 2.29 9.60 1.09
C LEU A 59 3.13 10.54 1.94
N ILE A 60 4.29 10.08 2.40
CA ILE A 60 5.22 10.91 3.17
C ILE A 60 6.09 11.75 2.22
N GLY A 61 6.27 11.31 0.97
CA GLY A 61 7.08 11.98 -0.03
C GLY A 61 8.58 11.72 0.11
N ILE A 62 8.97 10.67 0.85
CA ILE A 62 10.36 10.25 1.04
C ILE A 62 10.49 8.73 0.93
N LYS A 63 11.66 8.26 0.50
CA LYS A 63 12.00 6.84 0.56
C LYS A 63 12.44 6.46 1.97
N PHE A 64 11.92 5.37 2.50
CA PHE A 64 12.31 4.89 3.82
C PHE A 64 13.60 4.07 3.74
N VAL A 65 14.48 4.32 4.70
CA VAL A 65 15.63 3.45 4.96
C VAL A 65 15.18 2.08 5.48
N THR A 66 16.04 1.07 5.36
CA THR A 66 15.71 -0.32 5.77
C THR A 66 15.26 -0.43 7.22
N ALA A 67 15.93 0.28 8.14
CA ALA A 67 15.56 0.31 9.56
C ALA A 67 14.12 0.82 9.76
N GLU A 68 13.74 1.85 9.01
CA GLU A 68 12.39 2.43 9.09
C GLU A 68 11.35 1.50 8.47
N LYS A 69 11.65 0.88 7.32
CA LYS A 69 10.80 -0.17 6.73
C LYS A 69 10.53 -1.30 7.72
N ASN A 70 11.54 -1.72 8.48
CA ASN A 70 11.39 -2.76 9.50
C ASN A 70 10.53 -2.29 10.69
N ARG A 71 10.66 -1.02 11.12
CA ARG A 71 9.80 -0.42 12.15
C ARG A 71 8.34 -0.39 11.71
N ILE A 72 8.08 0.02 10.47
CA ILE A 72 6.74 0.04 9.87
C ILE A 72 6.18 -1.38 9.77
N ARG A 73 6.95 -2.36 9.28
CA ARG A 73 6.53 -3.77 9.21
C ARG A 73 6.05 -4.30 10.57
N ARG A 74 6.82 -4.04 11.64
CA ARG A 74 6.41 -4.43 13.01
C ARG A 74 5.12 -3.74 13.46
N ASN A 75 4.93 -2.47 13.11
CA ASN A 75 3.69 -1.75 13.43
C ASN A 75 2.47 -2.34 12.70
N LEU A 76 2.69 -2.78 11.46
CA LEU A 76 1.68 -3.39 10.61
C LEU A 76 1.30 -4.81 11.06
N GLU A 77 2.17 -5.56 11.76
CA GLU A 77 1.82 -6.89 12.29
C GLU A 77 0.57 -6.87 13.20
N GLY A 78 0.26 -5.74 13.85
CA GLY A 78 -0.98 -5.58 14.63
C GLY A 78 -2.27 -5.67 13.81
N PHE A 79 -2.20 -5.55 12.47
CA PHE A 79 -3.32 -5.80 11.56
C PHE A 79 -3.42 -7.25 11.11
N LYS A 80 -2.63 -8.15 11.72
CA LYS A 80 -2.62 -9.60 11.47
C LYS A 80 -2.45 -9.95 9.99
N PRO A 81 -1.33 -9.53 9.35
CA PRO A 81 -1.07 -9.90 7.97
C PRO A 81 -0.97 -11.41 7.81
N GLU A 82 -1.46 -11.89 6.68
CA GLU A 82 -1.31 -13.28 6.32
C GLU A 82 0.03 -13.49 5.63
N THR A 83 0.68 -14.60 5.96
CA THR A 83 1.97 -14.97 5.38
C THR A 83 1.73 -16.00 4.29
N MET A 84 1.98 -15.64 3.05
CA MET A 84 1.88 -16.51 1.88
C MET A 84 3.25 -17.10 1.61
N SER A 85 3.32 -18.43 1.60
CA SER A 85 4.56 -19.17 1.45
C SER A 85 4.32 -20.44 0.66
N ARG A 86 5.33 -20.85 -0.11
CA ARG A 86 5.32 -22.13 -0.82
C ARG A 86 5.34 -23.33 0.12
N LEU A 87 5.92 -23.16 1.32
CA LEU A 87 6.15 -24.25 2.27
C LEU A 87 4.97 -24.52 3.21
N LYS A 88 3.92 -23.70 3.16
CA LYS A 88 2.74 -23.89 4.01
C LYS A 88 1.91 -25.08 3.55
N SER A 89 1.45 -25.93 4.47
CA SER A 89 0.56 -27.06 4.15
C SER A 89 -0.83 -26.64 3.66
N ASP A 90 -1.23 -25.37 3.90
CA ASP A 90 -2.48 -24.83 3.38
C ASP A 90 -2.37 -24.57 1.86
N VAL A 91 -3.02 -25.42 1.08
CA VAL A 91 -3.09 -25.34 -0.40
C VAL A 91 -3.58 -23.97 -0.87
N LYS A 92 -4.55 -23.34 -0.17
CA LYS A 92 -5.06 -22.02 -0.55
C LYS A 92 -3.98 -20.94 -0.38
N CYS A 93 -3.11 -21.06 0.63
CA CYS A 93 -1.98 -20.13 0.80
C CYS A 93 -0.95 -20.29 -0.33
N GLN A 94 -0.67 -21.52 -0.76
CA GLN A 94 0.25 -21.77 -1.86
C GLN A 94 -0.31 -21.26 -3.19
N GLU A 95 -1.58 -21.55 -3.51
CA GLU A 95 -2.27 -21.04 -4.69
C GLU A 95 -2.18 -19.52 -4.76
N PHE A 96 -2.44 -18.84 -3.63
CA PHE A 96 -2.36 -17.39 -3.60
C PHE A 96 -0.93 -16.86 -3.73
N PHE A 97 0.06 -17.54 -3.14
CA PHE A 97 1.47 -17.21 -3.32
C PHE A 97 1.86 -17.26 -4.81
N PHE A 98 1.50 -18.34 -5.51
CA PHE A 98 1.79 -18.47 -6.95
C PHE A 98 1.01 -17.46 -7.78
N LEU A 99 -0.24 -17.15 -7.42
CA LEU A 99 -1.02 -16.10 -8.08
C LEU A 99 -0.29 -14.75 -8.00
N ILE A 100 0.21 -14.36 -6.81
CA ILE A 100 0.95 -13.10 -6.62
C ILE A 100 2.26 -13.11 -7.41
N MET A 101 2.99 -14.22 -7.40
CA MET A 101 4.26 -14.37 -8.10
C MET A 101 4.10 -14.37 -9.64
N GLY A 102 2.94 -14.80 -10.16
CA GLY A 102 2.62 -14.78 -11.58
C GLY A 102 2.11 -13.44 -12.11
N LEU A 103 2.02 -12.41 -11.28
CA LEU A 103 1.57 -11.07 -11.71
C LEU A 103 2.70 -10.33 -12.47
N ASP A 104 2.39 -9.78 -13.65
CA ASP A 104 3.35 -9.00 -14.44
C ASP A 104 3.82 -7.72 -13.73
N THR A 105 4.80 -7.03 -14.29
CA THR A 105 5.43 -5.85 -13.68
C THR A 105 4.46 -4.75 -13.20
N PRO A 106 4.81 -3.97 -12.16
CA PRO A 106 6.12 -3.90 -11.48
C PRO A 106 6.38 -5.15 -10.63
N ARG A 107 7.36 -5.95 -11.07
CA ARG A 107 7.67 -7.26 -10.50
C ARG A 107 8.38 -6.99 -9.17
N PRO A 108 8.03 -7.67 -8.08
CA PRO A 108 8.90 -7.70 -6.91
C PRO A 108 10.24 -8.30 -7.34
N ARG A 109 11.29 -7.47 -7.48
CA ARG A 109 12.65 -7.95 -7.77
C ARG A 109 13.09 -8.80 -6.57
N HIS A 110 13.24 -10.11 -6.84
CA HIS A 110 13.88 -11.13 -6.00
C HIS A 110 13.15 -11.51 -4.70
N ILE A 111 12.19 -12.45 -4.75
CA ILE A 111 11.54 -12.94 -3.52
C ILE A 111 11.19 -14.44 -3.60
N GLU A 112 12.17 -15.30 -3.30
CA GLU A 112 11.96 -16.67 -2.79
C GLU A 112 11.46 -16.69 -1.33
N LYS A 113 11.13 -15.52 -0.76
CA LYS A 113 10.73 -15.35 0.64
C LYS A 113 9.22 -15.27 0.81
N ASP A 114 8.78 -15.53 2.04
CA ASP A 114 7.39 -15.40 2.45
C ASP A 114 6.84 -13.99 2.15
N ILE A 115 5.67 -13.94 1.51
CA ILE A 115 4.98 -12.70 1.15
C ILE A 115 3.95 -12.39 2.23
N LYS A 116 4.10 -11.26 2.89
CA LYS A 116 3.06 -10.73 3.79
C LYS A 116 2.00 -10.00 2.98
N VAL A 117 0.73 -10.36 3.17
CA VAL A 117 -0.43 -9.71 2.56
C VAL A 117 -1.41 -9.20 3.62
N PHE A 118 -2.12 -8.13 3.30
CA PHE A 118 -3.12 -7.51 4.16
C PHE A 118 -4.45 -7.47 3.41
N LYS A 119 -5.56 -7.63 4.13
CA LYS A 119 -6.89 -7.37 3.55
C LYS A 119 -6.98 -5.92 3.11
N TRP A 120 -7.54 -5.69 1.93
CA TRP A 120 -7.68 -4.36 1.35
C TRP A 120 -8.51 -3.42 2.24
N THR A 121 -9.53 -3.97 2.92
CA THR A 121 -10.38 -3.26 3.89
C THR A 121 -9.60 -2.61 5.03
N LEU A 122 -8.44 -3.14 5.40
CA LEU A 122 -7.59 -2.62 6.49
C LEU A 122 -6.59 -1.56 6.03
N VAL A 123 -6.46 -1.32 4.72
CA VAL A 123 -5.44 -0.42 4.17
C VAL A 123 -5.58 0.99 4.71
N HIS A 124 -6.80 1.52 4.74
CA HIS A 124 -7.05 2.87 5.27
C HIS A 124 -6.60 3.02 6.72
N GLN A 125 -7.01 2.09 7.59
CA GLN A 125 -6.65 2.09 9.00
C GLN A 125 -5.14 1.90 9.22
N ALA A 126 -4.52 1.03 8.42
CA ALA A 126 -3.08 0.81 8.44
C ALA A 126 -2.30 2.08 8.08
N MET A 127 -2.74 2.80 7.05
CA MET A 127 -2.13 4.07 6.66
C MET A 127 -2.26 5.11 7.75
N LEU A 128 -3.44 5.33 8.31
CA LEU A 128 -3.65 6.28 9.40
C LEU A 128 -2.77 5.97 10.62
N LYS A 129 -2.69 4.70 11.02
CA LYS A 129 -1.88 4.27 12.17
C LYS A 129 -0.39 4.55 11.97
N VAL A 130 0.14 4.31 10.77
CA VAL A 130 1.55 4.58 10.47
C VAL A 130 1.79 6.09 10.35
N LEU A 131 0.97 6.79 9.55
CA LEU A 131 1.11 8.22 9.28
C LEU A 131 0.90 9.10 10.52
N GLY A 132 0.09 8.67 11.49
CA GLY A 132 -0.08 9.39 12.75
C GLY A 132 1.22 9.55 13.56
N LYS A 133 2.27 8.78 13.24
CA LYS A 133 3.60 8.91 13.84
C LYS A 133 4.52 9.91 13.11
N TYR A 134 4.07 10.43 11.98
CA TYR A 134 4.82 11.36 11.13
C TYR A 134 4.19 12.75 11.18
N VAL A 135 5.03 13.77 11.08
CA VAL A 135 4.65 15.18 11.09
C VAL A 135 5.15 15.80 9.79
N CYS A 136 4.34 16.66 9.17
CA CYS A 136 4.73 17.37 7.96
C CYS A 136 5.51 18.64 8.32
N THR A 137 6.80 18.70 7.99
CA THR A 137 7.58 19.94 8.04
C THR A 137 7.65 20.55 6.63
N SER A 138 7.35 21.83 6.50
CA SER A 138 7.30 22.53 5.20
C SER A 138 8.66 23.12 4.75
N SER A 139 9.77 22.75 5.39
CA SER A 139 11.11 23.27 5.05
C SER A 139 11.93 22.28 4.23
N ARG A 140 12.45 22.71 3.07
CA ARG A 140 13.31 21.93 2.15
C ARG A 140 14.70 21.57 2.70
N SER A 141 15.01 21.89 3.95
CA SER A 141 16.32 21.71 4.55
C SER A 141 16.23 20.89 5.83
N SER A 142 16.94 19.75 5.82
CA SER A 142 17.30 18.88 6.93
C SER A 142 16.15 18.19 7.68
N GLN A 143 16.04 16.89 7.44
CA GLN A 143 15.16 15.96 8.14
C GLN A 143 15.53 15.87 9.63
N LYS A 144 14.94 16.74 10.45
CA LYS A 144 14.63 16.41 11.85
C LYS A 144 13.12 16.37 11.98
N LEU A 145 12.60 15.14 12.10
CA LEU A 145 11.21 14.84 12.37
C LEU A 145 10.91 15.23 13.82
N LEU A 146 10.64 16.51 14.07
CA LEU A 146 10.22 16.98 15.38
C LEU A 146 8.81 17.57 15.32
N LEU A 147 8.07 17.20 16.36
CA LEU A 147 6.65 17.35 16.60
C LEU A 147 6.18 18.80 16.48
N THR A 148 5.02 19.00 15.84
CA THR A 148 4.00 19.85 16.45
C THR A 148 2.56 19.37 16.21
N ARG A 149 2.21 18.63 15.14
CA ARG A 149 0.81 18.13 14.92
C ARG A 149 0.72 16.88 14.03
N PRO A 150 -0.26 15.98 14.24
CA PRO A 150 -0.46 14.80 13.39
C PRO A 150 -0.88 15.17 11.96
N ILE A 151 -0.44 14.38 10.98
CA ILE A 151 -0.89 14.51 9.58
C ILE A 151 -2.38 14.18 9.49
N ILE A 152 -3.16 15.06 8.85
CA ILE A 152 -4.56 14.79 8.50
C ILE A 152 -4.57 14.17 7.11
N LEU A 153 -4.97 12.90 7.00
CA LEU A 153 -5.10 12.21 5.72
C LEU A 153 -6.55 12.28 5.24
N VAL A 154 -6.77 12.91 4.09
CA VAL A 154 -8.06 12.93 3.39
C VAL A 154 -7.93 12.04 2.16
N ILE A 155 -8.77 11.02 2.04
CA ILE A 155 -8.75 10.09 0.90
C ILE A 155 -9.94 10.35 0.00
N CYS A 156 -9.68 10.65 -1.27
CA CYS A 156 -10.69 10.88 -2.28
C CYS A 156 -10.56 9.85 -3.42
N CYS A 157 -11.65 9.14 -3.74
CA CYS A 157 -11.68 8.39 -4.99
C CYS A 157 -11.99 9.35 -6.15
N VAL A 158 -11.22 9.26 -7.23
CA VAL A 158 -11.45 10.04 -8.46
C VAL A 158 -12.20 9.14 -9.44
N SER A 159 -13.51 9.03 -9.28
CA SER A 159 -14.38 8.35 -10.24
C SER A 159 -14.71 9.27 -11.41
N ARG A 160 -14.65 8.74 -12.64
CA ARG A 160 -15.35 9.35 -13.79
C ARG A 160 -16.78 8.83 -13.92
N SER A 161 -17.14 7.76 -13.20
CA SER A 161 -18.49 7.18 -13.22
C SER A 161 -18.84 6.50 -11.87
N PRO A 162 -20.14 6.40 -11.49
CA PRO A 162 -20.58 5.93 -10.17
C PRO A 162 -20.19 4.47 -9.78
N GLY A 163 -19.61 3.67 -10.69
CA GLY A 163 -19.26 2.27 -10.46
C GLY A 163 -17.76 1.94 -10.39
N GLU A 164 -16.86 2.88 -10.66
CA GLU A 164 -15.41 2.58 -10.78
C GLU A 164 -14.65 2.56 -9.44
N CYS A 165 -15.21 3.17 -8.40
CA CYS A 165 -14.54 3.34 -7.10
C CYS A 165 -14.57 2.10 -6.19
N GLN A 166 -15.29 1.05 -6.57
CA GLN A 166 -15.53 -0.07 -5.67
C GLN A 166 -14.48 -1.17 -5.87
N CYS A 167 -13.34 -1.01 -5.22
CA CYS A 167 -12.65 -2.16 -4.64
C CYS A 167 -13.46 -2.57 -3.40
N HIS A 168 -14.59 -3.27 -3.61
CA HIS A 168 -15.50 -3.64 -2.54
C HIS A 168 -14.76 -4.36 -1.41
N GLY A 169 -14.80 -3.74 -0.25
CA GLY A 169 -14.92 -4.37 1.04
C GLY A 169 -15.77 -3.46 1.91
#